data_AF-A0A0C2GSZ7-F1
#
_entry.id   AF-A0A0C2GSZ7-F1
#
_cell.length_a   1.000
_cell.length_b   1.000
_cell.length_c   1.000
_cell.angle_alpha   90.00
_cell.angle_beta   90.00
_cell.angle_gamma   90.00
#
_symmetry.space_group_name_H-M   'P 1'
#
loop_
_entity.id
_entity.type
_entity.pdbx_description
1 polymer ?
#
loop_
_entity_poly.entity_id
_entity_poly.type
_entity_poly.pdbx_seq_one_letter_code
_entity_poly.pdbx_strand_id
1 'polypeptide(L)'
;MQWCKTPLNSNQAQCYFFDRLIHELHLDSYAVSEAVYQLGIIHFRYAQYGLKPHFLDLWRQHLESFLEKLKFENSDEKAAFIEAFRILTSFVTESMNLAYSRCQQEAAAKAKEQTTTPAE
;
A
#
# COMPACT_ATOMS: atom_id res chain seq x y z
N MET A 1 -6.80 13.78 -15.52
CA MET A 1 -7.20 13.61 -14.11
C MET A 1 -6.24 14.39 -13.21
N GLN A 2 -6.75 15.25 -12.33
CA GLN A 2 -5.98 16.25 -11.57
C GLN A 2 -5.70 15.82 -10.11
N TRP A 3 -5.76 14.51 -9.82
CA TRP A 3 -5.60 13.89 -8.51
C TRP A 3 -4.21 14.13 -7.85
N CYS A 4 -3.19 14.51 -8.63
CA CYS A 4 -1.83 14.80 -8.15
C CYS A 4 -1.50 16.31 -8.05
N LYS A 5 -2.41 17.23 -8.41
CA LYS A 5 -2.12 18.68 -8.46
C LYS A 5 -2.73 19.50 -7.31
N THR A 6 -3.25 18.86 -6.27
CA THR A 6 -3.81 19.58 -5.11
C THR A 6 -2.70 20.13 -4.20
N PRO A 7 -2.75 21.41 -3.75
CA PRO A 7 -1.63 22.08 -3.06
C PRO A 7 -1.44 21.67 -1.58
N LEU A 8 -2.12 20.62 -1.11
CA LEU A 8 -2.00 20.13 0.27
C LEU A 8 -1.31 18.76 0.27
N ASN A 9 0.02 18.76 0.32
CA ASN A 9 0.90 17.77 0.96
C ASN A 9 0.42 16.32 1.15
N SER A 10 -0.15 15.65 0.15
CA SER A 10 -0.27 14.19 0.13
C SER A 10 0.78 13.59 -0.82
N ASN A 11 2.00 13.49 -0.29
CA ASN A 11 3.12 12.65 -0.69
C ASN A 11 3.19 12.21 -2.17
N GLN A 12 3.99 12.92 -2.98
CA GLN A 12 4.28 12.60 -4.38
C GLN A 12 4.58 11.11 -4.61
N ALA A 13 5.25 10.42 -3.68
CA ALA A 13 5.56 9.00 -3.81
C ALA A 13 4.30 8.11 -3.90
N GLN A 14 3.22 8.46 -3.19
CA GLN A 14 1.96 7.72 -3.26
C GLN A 14 1.29 7.92 -4.62
N CYS A 15 1.26 9.16 -5.10
CA CYS A 15 0.78 9.49 -6.44
C CYS A 15 1.54 8.73 -7.52
N TYR A 16 2.89 8.80 -7.50
CA TYR A 16 3.73 8.06 -8.45
C TYR A 16 3.51 6.56 -8.38
N PHE A 17 3.31 6.00 -7.18
CA PHE A 17 3.06 4.58 -7.04
C PHE A 17 1.76 4.16 -7.74
N PHE A 18 0.65 4.85 -7.47
CA PHE A 18 -0.63 4.55 -8.14
C PHE A 18 -0.60 4.87 -9.63
N ASP A 19 0.11 5.93 -10.05
CA ASP A 19 0.28 6.29 -11.47
C ASP A 19 0.97 5.15 -12.21
N ARG A 20 2.05 4.60 -11.63
CA ARG A 20 2.72 3.40 -12.12
C ARG A 20 1.79 2.19 -12.16
N LEU A 21 1.01 1.92 -11.11
CA LEU A 21 0.08 0.78 -11.11
C LEU A 21 -0.94 0.86 -12.25
N ILE A 22 -1.50 2.05 -12.48
CA ILE A 22 -2.59 2.27 -13.43
C ILE A 22 -2.07 2.39 -14.86
N HIS A 23 -1.04 3.20 -15.07
CA HIS A 23 -0.61 3.63 -16.40
C HIS A 23 0.59 2.85 -16.95
N GLU A 24 1.51 2.39 -16.09
CA GLU A 24 2.68 1.61 -16.55
C GLU A 24 2.42 0.11 -16.47
N LEU A 25 1.83 -0.37 -15.36
CA LEU A 25 1.53 -1.79 -15.15
C LEU A 25 0.15 -2.18 -15.67
N HIS A 26 -0.66 -1.21 -16.15
CA HIS A 26 -1.98 -1.43 -16.73
C HIS A 26 -2.92 -2.29 -15.87
N LEU A 27 -2.77 -2.19 -14.54
CA LEU A 27 -3.52 -3.02 -13.59
C LEU A 27 -3.36 -4.54 -13.82
N ASP A 28 -2.25 -4.98 -14.42
CA ASP A 28 -1.93 -6.40 -14.54
C ASP A 28 -1.81 -7.03 -13.15
N SER A 29 -2.58 -8.10 -12.91
CA SER A 29 -2.72 -8.69 -11.58
C SER A 29 -1.38 -9.18 -11.02
N TYR A 30 -0.53 -9.78 -11.86
CA TYR A 30 0.75 -10.30 -11.42
C TYR A 30 1.73 -9.17 -11.11
N ALA A 31 1.92 -8.24 -12.05
CA ALA A 31 2.86 -7.14 -11.91
C ALA A 31 2.48 -6.19 -10.77
N VAL A 32 1.18 -5.90 -10.60
CA VAL A 32 0.69 -5.08 -9.48
C VAL A 32 0.89 -5.81 -8.16
N SER A 33 0.57 -7.10 -8.08
CA SER A 33 0.78 -7.90 -6.87
C SER A 33 2.25 -7.89 -6.44
N GLU A 34 3.18 -8.10 -7.39
CA GLU A 34 4.61 -8.05 -7.12
C GLU A 34 5.04 -6.66 -6.62
N ALA A 35 4.65 -5.59 -7.31
CA ALA A 35 5.02 -4.22 -6.94
C ALA A 35 4.52 -3.84 -5.53
N VAL A 36 3.27 -4.21 -5.21
CA VAL A 36 2.67 -3.96 -3.89
C VAL A 36 3.33 -4.81 -2.80
N TYR A 37 3.61 -6.08 -3.08
CA TYR A 37 4.27 -6.98 -2.13
C TYR A 37 5.68 -6.45 -1.78
N GLN A 38 6.44 -6.01 -2.78
CA GLN A 38 7.74 -5.35 -2.57
C GLN A 38 7.62 -4.08 -1.72
N LEU A 39 6.59 -3.26 -1.97
CA LEU A 39 6.32 -2.09 -1.14
C LEU A 39 6.08 -2.49 0.33
N GLY A 40 5.35 -3.57 0.57
CA GLY A 40 5.13 -4.14 1.91
C GLY A 40 6.42 -4.60 2.59
N ILE A 41 7.33 -5.29 1.86
CA ILE A 41 8.65 -5.67 2.37
C ILE A 41 9.46 -4.44 2.78
N ILE A 42 9.47 -3.40 1.94
CA ILE A 42 10.17 -2.14 2.24
C ILE A 42 9.60 -1.56 3.53
N HIS A 43 8.28 -1.46 3.66
CA HIS A 43 7.63 -0.89 4.84
C HIS A 43 7.93 -1.71 6.12
N PHE A 44 7.97 -3.04 6.03
CA PHE A 44 8.38 -3.90 7.14
C PHE A 44 9.78 -3.56 7.66
N ARG A 45 10.75 -3.27 6.77
CA ARG A 45 12.11 -2.87 7.19
C ARG A 45 12.12 -1.56 7.98
N TYR A 46 11.15 -0.69 7.72
CA TYR A 46 10.98 0.56 8.47
C TYR A 46 10.03 0.43 9.68
N ALA A 47 9.49 -0.76 9.98
CA ALA A 47 8.56 -0.94 11.09
C ALA A 47 9.17 -0.59 12.45
N GLN A 48 10.48 -0.79 12.61
CA GLN A 48 11.23 -0.37 13.79
C GLN A 48 11.23 1.15 14.02
N TYR A 49 11.01 1.94 12.97
CA TYR A 49 10.90 3.40 13.02
C TYR A 49 9.46 3.89 13.07
N GLY A 50 8.49 2.99 13.29
CA GLY A 50 7.09 3.34 13.49
C GLY A 50 6.16 3.05 12.31
N LEU A 51 6.65 2.56 11.17
CA LEU A 51 5.77 2.09 10.08
C LEU A 51 5.18 0.71 10.42
N LYS A 52 4.21 0.68 11.34
CA LYS A 52 3.50 -0.54 11.72
C LYS A 52 2.34 -0.85 10.75
N PRO A 53 1.95 -2.12 10.59
CA PRO A 53 0.89 -2.52 9.65
C PRO A 53 -0.45 -1.79 9.84
N HIS A 54 -0.87 -1.54 11.08
CA HIS A 54 -2.14 -0.87 11.38
C HIS A 54 -2.24 0.56 10.84
N PHE A 55 -1.11 1.22 10.52
CA PHE A 55 -1.14 2.52 9.87
C PHE A 55 -1.63 2.45 8.43
N LEU A 56 -1.61 1.28 7.78
CA LEU A 56 -2.17 1.08 6.44
C LEU A 56 -3.69 1.25 6.45
N ASP A 57 -4.38 0.80 7.50
CA ASP A 57 -5.83 0.98 7.62
C ASP A 57 -6.20 2.46 7.84
N LEU A 58 -5.45 3.15 8.70
CA LEU A 58 -5.61 4.59 8.92
C LEU A 58 -5.35 5.37 7.63
N TRP A 59 -4.31 4.99 6.89
CA TRP A 59 -4.00 5.58 5.60
C TRP A 59 -5.11 5.35 4.57
N ARG A 60 -5.67 4.13 4.48
CA ARG A 60 -6.79 3.82 3.56
C ARG A 60 -8.01 4.70 3.86
N GLN A 61 -8.39 4.82 5.14
CA GLN A 61 -9.51 5.68 5.57
C GLN A 61 -9.27 7.15 5.23
N HIS A 62 -8.04 7.63 5.41
CA HIS A 62 -7.67 8.99 5.07
C HIS A 62 -7.75 9.22 3.55
N LEU A 63 -7.23 8.28 2.75
CA LEU A 63 -7.28 8.36 1.29
C LEU A 63 -8.73 8.39 0.81
N GLU A 64 -9.60 7.54 1.35
CA GLU A 64 -11.02 7.53 1.02
C GLU A 64 -11.70 8.88 1.29
N SER A 65 -11.46 9.46 2.46
CA SER A 65 -11.94 10.80 2.82
C SER A 65 -11.42 11.90 1.89
N PHE A 66 -10.25 11.70 1.27
CA PHE A 66 -9.70 12.61 0.27
C PHE A 66 -10.37 12.41 -1.10
N LEU A 67 -10.57 11.17 -1.53
CA LEU A 67 -11.25 10.85 -2.80
C LEU A 67 -12.67 11.42 -2.84
N GLU A 68 -13.40 11.39 -1.71
CA GLU A 68 -14.73 11.99 -1.59
C GLU A 68 -14.75 13.51 -1.83
N LYS A 69 -13.65 14.22 -1.55
CA LYS A 69 -13.53 15.67 -1.74
C LYS A 69 -13.21 16.06 -3.18
N LEU A 70 -12.88 15.09 -4.04
CA LEU A 70 -12.62 15.34 -5.45
C LEU A 70 -13.87 15.87 -6.14
N LYS A 71 -13.66 16.85 -7.02
CA LYS A 71 -14.70 17.48 -7.83
C LYS A 71 -14.78 16.77 -9.17
N PHE A 72 -15.97 16.33 -9.52
CA PHE A 72 -16.33 15.76 -10.81
C PHE A 72 -17.57 16.50 -11.31
N GLU A 73 -17.66 16.69 -12.62
CA GLU A 73 -18.85 17.28 -13.25
C GLU A 73 -20.02 16.28 -13.25
N ASN A 74 -19.70 14.99 -13.32
CA ASN A 74 -20.66 13.89 -13.34
C ASN A 74 -20.60 13.10 -12.02
N SER A 75 -21.75 12.93 -11.36
CA SER A 75 -21.87 12.19 -10.09
C SER A 75 -21.65 10.69 -10.24
N ASP A 76 -22.08 10.11 -11.35
CA ASP A 76 -21.96 8.67 -11.61
C ASP A 76 -20.50 8.32 -11.92
N GLU A 77 -19.80 9.19 -12.66
CA GLU A 77 -18.35 9.06 -12.88
C GLU A 77 -17.59 9.12 -11.56
N LYS A 78 -17.95 10.07 -10.68
CA LYS A 78 -17.37 10.16 -9.33
C LYS A 78 -17.58 8.88 -8.53
N ALA A 79 -18.81 8.36 -8.53
CA ALA A 79 -19.14 7.14 -7.79
C ALA A 79 -18.32 5.94 -8.30
N ALA A 80 -18.26 5.76 -9.62
CA ALA A 80 -17.46 4.71 -10.25
C ALA A 80 -15.96 4.86 -9.95
N PHE A 81 -15.44 6.09 -9.99
CA PHE A 81 -14.05 6.38 -9.67
C PHE A 81 -13.70 6.04 -8.22
N ILE A 82 -14.52 6.50 -7.27
CA ILE A 82 -14.32 6.22 -5.83
C ILE A 82 -14.37 4.72 -5.58
N GLU A 83 -15.34 4.01 -6.16
CA GLU A 83 -15.47 2.57 -5.98
C GLU A 83 -14.27 1.80 -6.56
N ALA A 84 -13.82 2.14 -7.76
CA ALA A 84 -12.63 1.54 -8.35
C ALA A 84 -11.38 1.77 -7.49
N PHE A 85 -11.21 2.99 -6.96
CA PHE A 85 -10.10 3.29 -6.05
C PHE A 85 -10.22 2.55 -4.72
N ARG A 86 -11.43 2.39 -4.15
CA ARG A 86 -11.63 1.58 -2.94
C ARG A 86 -11.15 0.14 -3.15
N ILE A 87 -11.55 -0.48 -4.25
CA ILE A 87 -11.12 -1.85 -4.59
C ILE A 87 -9.60 -1.92 -4.70
N LEU A 88 -8.99 -1.01 -5.47
CA LEU A 88 -7.54 -0.98 -5.66
C LEU A 88 -6.79 -0.74 -4.34
N THR A 89 -7.25 0.20 -3.51
CA THR A 89 -6.59 0.55 -2.25
C THR A 89 -6.71 -0.59 -1.24
N SER A 90 -7.85 -1.28 -1.18
CA SER A 90 -8.01 -2.48 -0.35
C SER A 90 -7.02 -3.56 -0.77
N PHE A 91 -6.95 -3.88 -2.06
CA PHE A 91 -5.97 -4.83 -2.61
C PHE A 91 -4.53 -4.45 -2.23
N VAL A 92 -4.18 -3.16 -2.34
CA VAL A 92 -2.85 -2.65 -1.96
C VAL A 92 -2.58 -2.92 -0.48
N THR A 93 -3.50 -2.52 0.41
CA THR A 93 -3.31 -2.68 1.86
C THR A 93 -3.25 -4.14 2.30
N GLU A 94 -4.08 -5.00 1.73
CA GLU A 94 -4.10 -6.44 2.04
C GLU A 94 -2.80 -7.13 1.59
N SER A 95 -2.34 -6.85 0.37
CA SER A 95 -1.10 -7.41 -0.15
C SER A 95 0.13 -6.92 0.62
N MET A 96 0.14 -5.65 1.06
CA MET A 96 1.18 -5.16 1.97
C MET A 96 1.13 -5.86 3.33
N ASN A 97 -0.05 -6.03 3.93
CA ASN A 97 -0.22 -6.75 5.19
C ASN A 97 0.25 -8.21 5.08
N LEU A 98 0.02 -8.86 3.95
CA LEU A 98 0.55 -10.20 3.67
C LEU A 98 2.09 -10.20 3.68
N ALA A 99 2.72 -9.22 3.04
CA ALA A 99 4.17 -9.07 3.05
C ALA A 99 4.73 -8.84 4.47
N TYR A 100 4.08 -7.99 5.27
CA TYR A 100 4.42 -7.81 6.69
C TYR A 100 4.39 -9.14 7.45
N SER A 101 3.30 -9.90 7.33
CA SER A 101 3.12 -11.18 8.00
C SER A 101 4.19 -12.19 7.60
N ARG A 102 4.51 -12.28 6.31
CA ARG A 102 5.58 -13.15 5.79
C ARG A 102 6.95 -12.78 6.36
N CYS A 103 7.31 -11.49 6.32
CA CYS A 103 8.59 -11.03 6.85
C CYS A 103 8.71 -11.28 8.37
N GLN A 104 7.61 -11.13 9.12
CA GLN A 104 7.58 -11.44 10.55
C GLN A 104 7.80 -12.93 10.83
N GLN A 105 7.14 -13.81 10.06
CA GLN A 105 7.32 -15.26 10.17
C GLN A 105 8.76 -15.67 9.88
N GLU A 106 9.36 -15.14 8.81
CA GLU A 106 10.75 -15.40 8.44
C GLU A 106 11.74 -14.90 9.51
N ALA A 107 11.52 -13.71 10.05
CA ALA A 107 12.36 -13.16 11.12
C ALA A 107 12.28 -14.04 12.39
N ALA A 108 11.07 -14.49 12.74
CA ALA A 108 10.86 -15.38 13.89
C ALA A 108 11.50 -16.77 13.69
N ALA A 109 11.45 -17.33 12.48
CA ALA A 109 12.11 -18.60 12.16
C ALA A 109 13.64 -18.49 12.29
N LYS A 110 14.25 -17.45 11.72
CA LYS A 110 15.69 -17.18 11.82
C LYS A 110 16.16 -17.00 13.27
N ALA A 111 15.37 -16.30 14.09
CA ALA A 111 15.69 -16.13 15.50
C ALA A 111 15.71 -17.47 16.26
N LYS A 112 14.80 -18.40 15.93
CA LYS A 112 14.77 -19.74 16.54
C LYS A 112 15.99 -20.60 16.18
N GLU A 113 16.41 -20.58 14.90
CA GLU A 113 17.59 -21.32 14.42
C GLU A 113 18.88 -20.87 15.14
N GLN A 114 19.03 -19.56 15.36
CA GLN A 114 20.19 -18.99 16.07
C GLN A 114 20.25 -19.40 17.55
N THR A 115 19.10 -19.56 18.22
CA THR A 115 19.06 -20.01 19.62
C THR A 115 19.34 -21.50 19.82
N THR A 116 19.26 -22.32 18.77
CA THR A 116 19.48 -23.78 18.83
C THR A 116 20.88 -24.23 18.43
N THR A 117 21.77 -23.32 18.05
CA THR A 117 23.16 -23.65 17.73
C THR A 117 24.01 -23.52 19.00
N PRO A 118 24.61 -24.59 19.55
CA PRO A 118 25.46 -24.49 20.73
C PRO A 118 26.71 -23.67 20.39
N ALA A 119 27.10 -22.76 21.30
CA ALA A 119 28.42 -22.13 21.25
C ALA A 119 29.48 -23.21 21.52
N GLU A 120 30.32 -23.49 20.53
CA GLU A 120 31.58 -24.25 20.71
C GLU A 120 32.62 -23.43 21.48
#